data_AF-A0A1S4DEC7-F1
#
_entry.id   AF-A0A1S4DEC7-F1
#
_cell.length_a   1.000
_cell.length_b   1.000
_cell.length_c   1.000
_cell.angle_alpha   90.00
_cell.angle_beta   90.00
_cell.angle_gamma   90.00
#
_symmetry.space_group_name_H-M   'P 1'
#
loop_
_entity.id
_entity.type
_entity.pdbx_description
1 polymer ?
#
loop_
_entity_poly.entity_id
_entity_poly.type
_entity_poly.pdbx_seq_one_letter_code
_entity_poly.pdbx_strand_id
1 'polypeptide(L)'
;MFEDSMSGDFKHLSDFEKKAVRHKVLSHINDILHSMGHDINEYKLILEKIRASETAKEAKDVHFEKNIIVSEQDLLLSKRLNVQQLRAYNTIIDRVFSGKQGAFFINGPGGTGKTFLYRALLATIQPQRFIALATATSGVAASILPGGRTAHSRFKMPIDIDDNFCCNTSKQSSLARLIRDAKLIVWDEASMEKKYMIEALDALLRDIMDNDTMFGGKVVIFGGDFRQTLPVVRNGKKEDFIHESLLYSEIWNKLEKLCLSENMRARTDPSFCEYLLRIGNGTKRTNCEDKIEIPDSFVIPFTTEAESLDALFSVTYPDLHAFSPDSSMIASRVIVTTKNDF
;
A
#
# COMPACT_ATOMS: atom_id res chain seq x y z
N MET A 1 -23.67 12.56 -31.36
CA MET A 1 -22.19 12.66 -31.45
C MET A 1 -21.49 11.51 -30.71
N PHE A 2 -21.64 11.35 -29.38
CA PHE A 2 -21.09 10.18 -28.66
C PHE A 2 -21.86 8.87 -28.94
N GLU A 3 -23.20 8.92 -29.00
CA GLU A 3 -24.06 7.75 -29.29
C GLU A 3 -23.78 7.16 -30.68
N ASP A 4 -23.63 8.01 -31.70
CA ASP A 4 -23.36 7.58 -33.09
C ASP A 4 -21.99 6.90 -33.22
N SER A 5 -20.98 7.42 -32.48
CA SER A 5 -19.62 6.88 -32.48
C SER A 5 -19.55 5.53 -31.77
N MET A 6 -20.16 5.40 -30.58
CA MET A 6 -20.21 4.12 -29.84
C MET A 6 -21.09 3.07 -30.54
N SER A 7 -22.09 3.49 -31.31
CA SER A 7 -22.91 2.58 -32.11
C SER A 7 -22.11 1.89 -33.23
N GLY A 8 -20.95 2.44 -33.62
CA GLY A 8 -20.03 1.81 -34.57
C GLY A 8 -19.47 0.48 -34.04
N ASP A 9 -18.95 0.48 -32.81
CA ASP A 9 -18.30 -0.68 -32.20
C ASP A 9 -19.25 -1.88 -32.03
N PHE A 10 -20.52 -1.61 -31.70
CA PHE A 10 -21.53 -2.67 -31.50
C PHE A 10 -22.14 -3.20 -32.80
N LYS A 11 -22.03 -2.47 -33.92
CA LYS A 11 -22.46 -2.97 -35.25
C LYS A 11 -21.48 -3.99 -35.83
N HIS A 12 -20.20 -3.93 -35.45
CA HIS A 12 -19.18 -4.87 -35.92
C HIS A 12 -19.22 -6.22 -35.19
N LEU A 13 -19.89 -6.31 -34.05
CA LEU A 13 -19.89 -7.51 -33.20
C LEU A 13 -21.06 -8.48 -33.47
N SER A 14 -22.16 -8.07 -34.12
CA SER A 14 -23.25 -8.95 -34.63
C SER A 14 -24.33 -8.16 -35.41
N ASP A 15 -25.12 -8.83 -36.26
CA ASP A 15 -26.31 -8.32 -36.98
C ASP A 15 -27.49 -7.97 -36.03
N PHE A 16 -27.29 -7.00 -35.15
CA PHE A 16 -28.36 -6.49 -34.29
C PHE A 16 -29.17 -5.40 -35.00
N GLU A 17 -30.50 -5.45 -34.87
CA GLU A 17 -31.38 -4.36 -35.28
C GLU A 17 -30.96 -3.03 -34.61
N LYS A 18 -31.13 -1.89 -35.32
CA LYS A 18 -30.71 -0.55 -34.84
C LYS A 18 -31.17 -0.23 -33.42
N LYS A 19 -32.34 -0.74 -33.01
CA LYS A 19 -32.90 -0.55 -31.66
C LYS A 19 -32.12 -1.32 -30.59
N ALA A 20 -31.65 -2.54 -30.89
CA ALA A 20 -30.83 -3.34 -29.98
C ALA A 20 -29.42 -2.78 -29.80
N VAL A 21 -28.83 -2.24 -30.87
CA VAL A 21 -27.53 -1.53 -30.80
C VAL A 21 -27.66 -0.28 -29.92
N ARG A 22 -28.70 0.52 -30.14
CA ARG A 22 -28.97 1.71 -29.32
C ARG A 22 -29.17 1.36 -27.84
N HIS A 23 -29.92 0.30 -27.54
CA HIS A 23 -30.13 -0.13 -26.17
C HIS A 23 -28.83 -0.56 -25.48
N LYS A 24 -27.93 -1.27 -26.19
CA LYS A 24 -26.59 -1.63 -25.66
C LYS A 24 -25.71 -0.42 -25.40
N VAL A 25 -25.69 0.55 -26.31
CA VAL A 25 -24.93 1.80 -26.13
C VAL A 25 -25.43 2.56 -24.91
N LEU A 26 -26.75 2.74 -24.80
CA LEU A 26 -27.33 3.45 -23.67
C LEU A 26 -27.14 2.69 -22.35
N SER A 27 -27.16 1.35 -22.35
CA SER A 27 -26.77 0.53 -21.19
C SER A 27 -25.31 0.78 -20.81
N HIS A 28 -24.40 0.84 -21.78
CA HIS A 28 -22.99 1.09 -21.51
C HIS A 28 -22.76 2.51 -20.94
N ILE A 29 -23.46 3.52 -21.48
CA ILE A 29 -23.44 4.89 -20.94
C ILE A 29 -24.00 4.90 -19.51
N ASN A 30 -25.09 4.20 -19.25
CA ASN A 30 -25.67 4.08 -17.90
C ASN A 30 -24.68 3.41 -16.93
N ASP A 31 -23.96 2.38 -17.36
CA ASP A 31 -22.94 1.71 -16.54
C ASP A 31 -21.76 2.64 -16.21
N ILE A 32 -21.38 3.53 -17.14
CA ILE A 32 -20.39 4.59 -16.90
C ILE A 32 -20.92 5.63 -15.90
N LEU A 33 -22.15 6.09 -16.07
CA LEU A 33 -22.78 7.06 -15.17
C LEU A 33 -22.91 6.49 -13.74
N HIS A 34 -23.30 5.23 -13.60
CA HIS A 34 -23.36 4.56 -12.30
C HIS A 34 -21.98 4.49 -11.63
N SER A 35 -20.91 4.32 -12.42
CA SER A 35 -19.54 4.38 -11.87
C SER A 35 -19.15 5.76 -11.35
N MET A 36 -19.87 6.82 -11.74
CA MET A 36 -19.73 8.19 -11.24
C MET A 36 -20.78 8.55 -10.18
N GLY A 37 -21.64 7.61 -9.78
CA GLY A 37 -22.70 7.82 -8.78
C GLY A 37 -23.99 8.42 -9.32
N HIS A 38 -24.20 8.39 -10.64
CA HIS A 38 -25.39 8.93 -11.30
C HIS A 38 -26.11 7.86 -12.10
N ASP A 39 -27.40 8.05 -12.38
CA ASP A 39 -28.20 7.14 -13.21
C ASP A 39 -28.68 7.89 -14.48
N ILE A 40 -28.60 7.26 -15.65
CA ILE A 40 -28.99 7.89 -16.92
C ILE A 40 -30.44 8.39 -16.91
N ASN A 41 -31.31 7.73 -16.14
CA ASN A 41 -32.72 8.08 -16.00
C ASN A 41 -32.92 9.37 -15.20
N GLU A 42 -31.93 9.82 -14.40
CA GLU A 42 -31.98 11.09 -13.64
C GLU A 42 -31.99 12.31 -14.56
N TYR A 43 -31.25 12.23 -15.67
CA TYR A 43 -31.08 13.34 -16.60
C TYR A 43 -32.28 13.52 -17.55
N LYS A 44 -33.24 12.57 -17.56
CA LYS A 44 -34.45 12.58 -18.41
C LYS A 44 -34.16 12.82 -19.91
N LEU A 45 -32.96 12.47 -20.36
CA LEU A 45 -32.51 12.64 -21.76
C LEU A 45 -33.10 11.57 -22.69
N ILE A 46 -33.65 10.49 -22.11
CA ILE A 46 -34.25 9.36 -22.83
C ILE A 46 -35.64 9.04 -22.28
N LEU A 47 -36.55 8.63 -23.17
CA LEU A 47 -37.92 8.22 -22.83
C LEU A 47 -37.99 6.78 -22.29
N GLU A 48 -37.02 5.93 -22.66
CA GLU A 48 -36.94 4.54 -22.22
C GLU A 48 -36.22 4.44 -20.88
N LYS A 49 -36.78 3.68 -19.91
CA LYS A 49 -36.11 3.39 -18.64
C LYS A 49 -35.07 2.30 -18.83
N ILE A 50 -33.81 2.63 -18.57
CA ILE A 50 -32.71 1.67 -18.67
C ILE A 50 -32.41 1.11 -17.29
N ARG A 51 -32.34 -0.22 -17.20
CA ARG A 51 -31.96 -0.91 -15.97
C ARG A 51 -30.45 -1.11 -15.97
N ALA A 52 -29.81 -0.79 -14.85
CA ALA A 52 -28.41 -1.11 -14.61
C ALA A 52 -28.16 -2.62 -14.73
N SER A 53 -27.06 -3.00 -15.39
CA SER A 53 -26.55 -4.37 -15.35
C SER A 53 -26.16 -4.77 -13.91
N GLU A 54 -26.10 -6.07 -13.57
CA GLU A 54 -25.56 -6.48 -12.26
C GLU A 54 -24.14 -5.95 -12.04
N THR A 55 -23.36 -5.86 -13.11
CA THR A 55 -22.01 -5.27 -13.16
C THR A 55 -21.99 -3.76 -12.94
N ALA A 56 -23.07 -3.03 -13.26
CA ALA A 56 -23.23 -1.61 -12.96
C ALA A 56 -23.85 -1.35 -11.59
N LYS A 57 -24.61 -2.32 -11.05
CA LYS A 57 -25.03 -2.32 -9.66
C LYS A 57 -23.85 -2.57 -8.72
N GLU A 58 -22.87 -3.38 -9.12
CA GLU A 58 -21.57 -3.41 -8.45
C GLU A 58 -20.76 -2.18 -8.86
N ALA A 59 -20.24 -1.41 -7.90
CA ALA A 59 -19.35 -0.31 -8.25
C ALA A 59 -18.09 -0.86 -8.96
N LYS A 60 -17.58 -0.17 -9.99
CA LYS A 60 -16.35 -0.56 -10.71
C LYS A 60 -15.20 -0.91 -9.75
N ASP A 61 -15.05 -0.14 -8.68
CA ASP A 61 -14.02 -0.39 -7.66
C ASP A 61 -14.23 -1.73 -6.92
N VAL A 62 -15.47 -2.08 -6.58
CA VAL A 62 -15.81 -3.37 -5.95
C VAL A 62 -15.52 -4.52 -6.90
N HIS A 63 -15.92 -4.39 -8.16
CA HIS A 63 -15.65 -5.40 -9.18
C HIS A 63 -14.14 -5.59 -9.37
N PHE A 64 -13.38 -4.49 -9.50
CA PHE A 64 -11.93 -4.53 -9.63
C PHE A 64 -11.28 -5.28 -8.46
N GLU A 65 -11.61 -4.93 -7.22
CA GLU A 65 -11.02 -5.55 -6.02
C GLU A 65 -11.35 -7.03 -5.87
N LYS A 66 -12.57 -7.46 -6.24
CA LYS A 66 -12.96 -8.89 -6.24
C LYS A 66 -12.29 -9.71 -7.34
N ASN A 67 -11.72 -9.06 -8.35
CA ASN A 67 -11.11 -9.69 -9.53
C ASN A 67 -9.59 -9.51 -9.60
N ILE A 68 -8.94 -9.05 -8.52
CA ILE A 68 -7.48 -9.00 -8.46
C ILE A 68 -6.92 -10.42 -8.64
N ILE A 69 -6.09 -10.58 -9.67
CA ILE A 69 -5.40 -11.84 -9.95
C ILE A 69 -4.18 -11.93 -9.04
N VAL A 70 -4.18 -12.92 -8.16
CA VAL A 70 -3.05 -13.23 -7.29
C VAL A 70 -2.10 -14.17 -8.04
N SER A 71 -0.81 -13.87 -8.04
CA SER A 71 0.19 -14.72 -8.71
C SER A 71 0.32 -16.09 -8.01
N GLU A 72 0.67 -17.15 -8.75
CA GLU A 72 0.90 -18.48 -8.14
C GLU A 72 2.01 -18.43 -7.08
N GLN A 73 3.01 -17.58 -7.28
CA GLN A 73 4.08 -17.35 -6.30
C GLN A 73 3.53 -16.78 -4.99
N ASP A 74 2.57 -15.86 -5.08
CA ASP A 74 1.92 -15.24 -3.92
C ASP A 74 1.09 -16.26 -3.11
N LEU A 75 0.42 -17.19 -3.78
CA LEU A 75 -0.36 -18.24 -3.15
C LEU A 75 0.49 -19.19 -2.28
N LEU A 76 1.79 -19.28 -2.56
CA LEU A 76 2.74 -20.12 -1.82
C LEU A 76 3.41 -19.39 -0.65
N LEU A 77 3.20 -18.07 -0.48
CA LEU A 77 3.91 -17.28 0.54
C LEU A 77 3.56 -17.72 1.97
N SER A 78 2.32 -18.10 2.23
CA SER A 78 1.85 -18.54 3.56
C SER A 78 2.65 -19.76 4.07
N LYS A 79 3.13 -20.61 3.17
CA LYS A 79 3.97 -21.79 3.50
C LYS A 79 5.43 -21.44 3.82
N ARG A 80 5.85 -20.20 3.56
CA ARG A 80 7.23 -19.73 3.69
C ARG A 80 7.41 -18.67 4.77
N LEU A 81 6.36 -18.40 5.56
CA LEU A 81 6.42 -17.48 6.69
C LEU A 81 7.33 -18.04 7.79
N ASN A 82 8.16 -17.18 8.38
CA ASN A 82 8.87 -17.55 9.60
C ASN A 82 7.92 -17.61 10.81
N VAL A 83 8.41 -18.04 11.98
CA VAL A 83 7.58 -18.27 13.17
C VAL A 83 6.78 -17.05 13.59
N GLN A 84 7.39 -15.86 13.58
CA GLN A 84 6.74 -14.63 14.04
C GLN A 84 5.74 -14.10 13.00
N GLN A 85 6.10 -14.17 11.72
CA GLN A 85 5.19 -13.85 10.61
C GLN A 85 3.99 -14.80 10.58
N LEU A 86 4.20 -16.10 10.81
CA LEU A 86 3.13 -17.10 10.86
C LEU A 86 2.19 -16.86 12.05
N ARG A 87 2.73 -16.50 13.23
CA ARG A 87 1.91 -16.10 14.38
C ARG A 87 1.04 -14.89 14.05
N ALA A 88 1.62 -13.85 13.46
CA ALA A 88 0.89 -12.66 13.03
C ALA A 88 -0.19 -13.01 11.99
N TYR A 89 0.19 -13.77 10.97
CA TYR A 89 -0.69 -14.26 9.91
C TYR A 89 -1.90 -15.02 10.49
N ASN A 90 -1.68 -16.03 11.33
CA ASN A 90 -2.75 -16.83 11.92
C ASN A 90 -3.69 -15.97 12.77
N THR A 91 -3.13 -15.06 13.58
CA THR A 91 -3.92 -14.15 14.42
C THR A 91 -4.86 -13.28 13.58
N ILE A 92 -4.34 -12.71 12.49
CA ILE A 92 -5.10 -11.83 11.60
C ILE A 92 -6.13 -12.61 10.79
N ILE A 93 -5.75 -13.74 10.20
CA ILE A 93 -6.63 -14.58 9.40
C ILE A 93 -7.80 -15.10 10.24
N ASP A 94 -7.55 -15.52 11.48
CA ASP A 94 -8.61 -15.90 12.41
C ASP A 94 -9.62 -14.77 12.62
N ARG A 95 -9.16 -13.53 12.85
CA ARG A 95 -10.05 -12.36 13.01
C ARG A 95 -10.89 -12.11 11.76
N VAL A 96 -10.25 -12.14 10.59
CA VAL A 96 -10.91 -11.91 9.29
C VAL A 96 -12.01 -12.94 9.03
N PHE A 97 -11.74 -14.23 9.23
CA PHE A 97 -12.71 -15.29 8.91
C PHE A 97 -13.73 -15.55 10.02
N SER A 98 -13.40 -15.24 11.28
CA SER A 98 -14.37 -15.27 12.38
C SER A 98 -15.30 -14.04 12.42
N GLY A 99 -15.08 -13.05 11.54
CA GLY A 99 -15.88 -11.83 11.49
C GLY A 99 -15.74 -10.95 12.73
N LYS A 100 -14.62 -11.07 13.44
CA LYS A 100 -14.32 -10.25 14.63
C LYS A 100 -13.54 -9.01 14.22
N GLN A 101 -13.76 -7.91 14.94
CA GLN A 101 -12.94 -6.71 14.80
C GLN A 101 -11.47 -6.99 15.18
N GLY A 102 -10.54 -6.23 14.61
CA GLY A 102 -9.13 -6.30 14.95
C GLY A 102 -8.34 -5.13 14.39
N ALA A 103 -7.56 -4.46 15.24
CA ALA A 103 -6.72 -3.35 14.83
C ALA A 103 -5.28 -3.66 15.23
N PHE A 104 -4.41 -3.81 14.24
CA PHE A 104 -3.07 -4.33 14.42
C PHE A 104 -2.02 -3.31 13.99
N PHE A 105 -0.87 -3.33 14.67
CA PHE A 105 0.35 -2.72 14.17
C PHE A 105 1.44 -3.79 14.02
N ILE A 106 1.92 -4.00 12.80
CA ILE A 106 3.06 -4.89 12.54
C ILE A 106 4.34 -4.07 12.72
N ASN A 107 4.96 -4.24 13.88
CA ASN A 107 6.23 -3.62 14.20
C ASN A 107 7.37 -4.52 13.72
N GLY A 108 8.20 -4.05 12.80
CA GLY A 108 9.37 -4.81 12.40
C GLY A 108 10.39 -3.90 11.71
N PRO A 109 11.68 -3.98 12.08
CA PRO A 109 12.70 -3.21 11.40
C PRO A 109 12.78 -3.52 9.89
N GLY A 110 13.45 -2.66 9.15
CA GLY A 110 13.78 -2.88 7.74
C GLY A 110 14.31 -4.29 7.49
N GLY A 111 13.72 -5.00 6.52
CA GLY A 111 14.16 -6.35 6.12
C GLY A 111 13.49 -7.52 6.85
N THR A 112 12.59 -7.28 7.82
CA THR A 112 11.88 -8.35 8.56
C THR A 112 10.72 -9.01 7.81
N GLY A 113 10.44 -8.58 6.57
CA GLY A 113 9.42 -9.18 5.71
C GLY A 113 7.98 -8.75 6.01
N LYS A 114 7.75 -7.54 6.52
CA LYS A 114 6.40 -6.95 6.70
C LYS A 114 5.55 -7.03 5.42
N THR A 115 6.07 -6.53 4.31
CA THR A 115 5.38 -6.57 3.01
C THR A 115 5.15 -8.00 2.51
N PHE A 116 6.06 -8.93 2.82
CA PHE A 116 5.89 -10.36 2.51
C PHE A 116 4.69 -10.96 3.27
N LEU A 117 4.55 -10.61 4.55
CA LEU A 117 3.38 -10.98 5.36
C LEU A 117 2.08 -10.39 4.79
N TYR A 118 2.05 -9.12 4.39
CA TYR A 118 0.86 -8.51 3.79
C TYR A 118 0.45 -9.20 2.50
N ARG A 119 1.42 -9.50 1.62
CA ARG A 119 1.17 -10.26 0.39
C ARG A 119 0.57 -11.63 0.68
N ALA A 120 1.08 -12.36 1.68
CA ALA A 120 0.53 -13.64 2.09
C ALA A 120 -0.92 -13.53 2.59
N LEU A 121 -1.24 -12.50 3.36
CA LEU A 121 -2.61 -12.22 3.83
C LEU A 121 -3.56 -11.93 2.66
N LEU A 122 -3.16 -11.01 1.76
CA LEU A 122 -3.94 -10.65 0.57
C LEU A 122 -4.17 -11.87 -0.32
N ALA A 123 -3.11 -12.67 -0.56
CA ALA A 123 -3.15 -13.89 -1.36
C ALA A 123 -4.04 -15.00 -0.76
N THR A 124 -4.34 -14.94 0.54
CA THR A 124 -5.26 -15.89 1.18
C THR A 124 -6.72 -15.47 1.02
N ILE A 125 -6.98 -14.15 1.01
CA ILE A 125 -8.32 -13.58 1.05
C ILE A 125 -8.88 -13.35 -0.36
N GLN A 126 -8.09 -12.78 -1.26
CA GLN A 126 -8.53 -12.35 -2.60
C GLN A 126 -9.00 -13.50 -3.52
N PRO A 127 -8.37 -14.69 -3.55
CA PRO A 127 -8.86 -15.81 -4.37
C PRO A 127 -10.26 -16.29 -4.01
N GLN A 128 -10.70 -16.03 -2.78
CA GLN A 128 -12.05 -16.34 -2.30
C GLN A 128 -13.09 -15.27 -2.70
N ARG A 129 -12.71 -14.31 -3.55
CA ARG A 129 -13.54 -13.16 -3.98
C ARG A 129 -13.94 -12.22 -2.84
N PHE A 130 -13.25 -12.30 -1.70
CA PHE A 130 -13.36 -11.31 -0.64
C PHE A 130 -12.51 -10.08 -0.95
N ILE A 131 -12.98 -8.92 -0.50
CA ILE A 131 -12.28 -7.65 -0.71
C ILE A 131 -11.27 -7.45 0.42
N ALA A 132 -10.00 -7.26 0.04
CA ALA A 132 -8.93 -6.86 0.95
C ALA A 132 -8.24 -5.64 0.36
N LEU A 133 -8.36 -4.50 1.04
CA LEU A 133 -7.86 -3.22 0.56
C LEU A 133 -6.38 -3.07 0.94
N ALA A 134 -5.51 -3.21 -0.07
CA ALA A 134 -4.09 -2.93 0.07
C ALA A 134 -3.83 -1.43 -0.12
N THR A 135 -3.30 -0.78 0.92
CA THR A 135 -2.90 0.62 0.88
C THR A 135 -1.49 0.83 1.42
N ALA A 136 -0.87 1.94 1.03
CA ALA A 136 0.39 2.39 1.59
C ALA A 136 0.47 3.93 1.60
N THR A 137 1.44 4.48 2.33
CA THR A 137 1.68 5.93 2.38
C THR A 137 2.29 6.46 1.06
N SER A 138 3.21 5.70 0.44
CA SER A 138 3.85 6.09 -0.83
C SER A 138 3.39 5.22 -2.02
N GLY A 139 3.45 5.79 -3.23
CA GLY A 139 3.11 5.06 -4.46
C GLY A 139 4.04 3.87 -4.75
N VAL A 140 5.32 3.99 -4.37
CA VAL A 140 6.31 2.91 -4.53
C VAL A 140 6.02 1.76 -3.58
N ALA A 141 5.65 2.04 -2.32
CA ALA A 141 5.24 0.99 -1.39
C ALA A 141 3.92 0.33 -1.85
N ALA A 142 2.98 1.14 -2.34
CA ALA A 142 1.71 0.64 -2.85
C ALA A 142 1.88 -0.30 -4.05
N SER A 143 2.78 0.00 -5.00
CA SER A 143 2.97 -0.82 -6.20
C SER A 143 3.51 -2.23 -5.94
N ILE A 144 4.08 -2.48 -4.76
CA ILE A 144 4.58 -3.79 -4.33
C ILE A 144 3.44 -4.71 -3.87
N LEU A 145 2.29 -4.14 -3.48
CA LEU A 145 1.13 -4.89 -3.01
C LEU A 145 0.15 -5.17 -4.17
N PRO A 146 -0.40 -6.40 -4.29
CA PRO A 146 -1.43 -6.71 -5.28
C PRO A 146 -2.67 -5.81 -5.12
N GLY A 147 -2.98 -5.02 -6.16
CA GLY A 147 -4.06 -4.02 -6.11
C GLY A 147 -3.78 -2.83 -5.19
N GLY A 148 -2.52 -2.63 -4.81
CA GLY A 148 -2.12 -1.56 -3.91
C GLY A 148 -2.35 -0.17 -4.46
N ARG A 149 -2.85 0.73 -3.61
CA ARG A 149 -3.03 2.16 -3.90
C ARG A 149 -2.51 3.00 -2.73
N THR A 150 -2.20 4.27 -2.96
CA THR A 150 -1.92 5.16 -1.82
C THR A 150 -3.18 5.31 -0.97
N ALA A 151 -3.04 5.44 0.35
CA ALA A 151 -4.16 5.63 1.26
C ALA A 151 -4.97 6.89 0.90
N HIS A 152 -4.28 7.98 0.56
CA HIS A 152 -4.86 9.22 0.01
C HIS A 152 -5.78 8.95 -1.19
N SER A 153 -5.31 8.18 -2.17
CA SER A 153 -6.09 7.83 -3.36
C SER A 153 -7.26 6.89 -3.04
N ARG A 154 -7.04 5.91 -2.14
CA ARG A 154 -8.04 4.89 -1.80
C ARG A 154 -9.22 5.49 -1.04
N PHE A 155 -8.93 6.29 -0.02
CA PHE A 155 -9.92 6.81 0.91
C PHE A 155 -10.35 8.25 0.60
N LYS A 156 -9.85 8.82 -0.50
CA LYS A 156 -10.09 10.21 -0.92
C LYS A 156 -9.73 11.21 0.17
N MET A 157 -8.61 10.95 0.86
CA MET A 157 -8.11 11.83 1.91
C MET A 157 -7.33 12.96 1.26
N PRO A 158 -7.57 14.23 1.64
CA PRO A 158 -6.86 15.37 1.12
C PRO A 158 -5.41 15.34 1.59
N ILE A 159 -4.53 15.91 0.77
CA ILE A 159 -3.09 16.00 1.05
C ILE A 159 -2.80 17.21 1.95
N ASP A 160 -3.55 18.30 1.75
CA ASP A 160 -3.49 19.50 2.59
C ASP A 160 -4.66 19.47 3.58
N ILE A 161 -4.34 19.47 4.86
CA ILE A 161 -5.31 19.33 5.94
C ILE A 161 -5.21 20.57 6.81
N ASP A 162 -6.29 21.33 6.89
CA ASP A 162 -6.55 22.21 8.04
C ASP A 162 -7.17 21.38 9.16
N ASP A 163 -6.94 21.77 10.42
CA ASP A 163 -7.24 21.05 11.68
C ASP A 163 -8.70 20.54 11.87
N ASN A 164 -9.62 20.81 10.93
CA ASN A 164 -11.04 20.45 10.97
C ASN A 164 -11.49 19.51 9.83
N PHE A 165 -10.59 18.77 9.18
CA PHE A 165 -11.00 17.94 8.04
C PHE A 165 -11.77 16.66 8.43
N CYS A 166 -13.07 16.64 8.14
CA CYS A 166 -13.85 15.40 8.09
C CYS A 166 -13.88 14.83 6.66
N CYS A 167 -13.60 13.53 6.52
CA CYS A 167 -13.82 12.79 5.26
C CYS A 167 -15.31 12.77 4.91
N ASN A 168 -15.80 13.73 4.12
CA ASN A 168 -17.20 13.83 3.68
C ASN A 168 -17.55 12.83 2.56
N THR A 169 -17.31 11.54 2.79
CA THR A 169 -17.72 10.49 1.85
C THR A 169 -19.18 10.13 2.10
N SER A 170 -20.06 10.36 1.12
CA SER A 170 -21.46 9.93 1.21
C SER A 170 -21.55 8.43 1.51
N LYS A 171 -22.41 8.06 2.47
CA LYS A 171 -22.70 6.64 2.81
C LYS A 171 -23.26 5.86 1.61
N GLN A 172 -23.79 6.53 0.59
CA GLN A 172 -24.31 5.90 -0.63
C GLN A 172 -23.25 5.76 -1.74
N SER A 173 -22.03 6.28 -1.54
CA SER A 173 -20.98 6.23 -2.55
C SER A 173 -20.46 4.81 -2.82
N SER A 174 -19.86 4.64 -4.00
CA SER A 174 -19.12 3.42 -4.37
C SER A 174 -18.02 3.07 -3.37
N LEU A 175 -17.30 4.08 -2.85
CA LEU A 175 -16.26 3.93 -1.85
C LEU A 175 -16.83 3.41 -0.52
N ALA A 176 -17.96 3.96 -0.07
CA ALA A 176 -18.62 3.50 1.14
C ALA A 176 -19.05 2.03 1.03
N ARG A 177 -19.58 1.63 -0.13
CA ARG A 177 -19.88 0.22 -0.40
C ARG A 177 -18.62 -0.65 -0.39
N LEU A 178 -17.55 -0.20 -1.04
CA LEU A 178 -16.29 -0.92 -1.06
C LEU A 178 -15.74 -1.15 0.35
N ILE A 179 -15.78 -0.12 1.20
CA ILE A 179 -15.35 -0.21 2.60
C ILE A 179 -16.24 -1.18 3.39
N ARG A 180 -17.57 -1.15 3.19
CA ARG A 180 -18.49 -2.10 3.84
C ARG A 180 -18.20 -3.55 3.45
N ASP A 181 -17.91 -3.78 2.18
CA ASP A 181 -17.63 -5.12 1.65
C ASP A 181 -16.21 -5.60 1.98
N ALA A 182 -15.28 -4.69 2.31
CA ALA A 182 -13.91 -5.03 2.69
C ALA A 182 -13.83 -5.84 3.99
N LYS A 183 -13.15 -6.98 3.93
CA LYS A 183 -12.85 -7.85 5.08
C LYS A 183 -11.54 -7.50 5.78
N LEU A 184 -10.61 -6.92 5.04
CA LEU A 184 -9.30 -6.53 5.54
C LEU A 184 -8.88 -5.20 4.92
N ILE A 185 -8.25 -4.33 5.71
CA ILE A 185 -7.59 -3.12 5.26
C ILE A 185 -6.14 -3.17 5.74
N VAL A 186 -5.18 -3.03 4.82
CA VAL A 186 -3.75 -2.96 5.11
C VAL A 186 -3.24 -1.58 4.74
N TRP A 187 -2.47 -0.95 5.61
CA TRP A 187 -1.76 0.31 5.35
C TRP A 187 -0.28 0.13 5.65
N ASP A 188 0.53 -0.04 4.60
CA ASP A 188 2.00 -0.13 4.70
C ASP A 188 2.67 1.25 4.78
N GLU A 189 3.81 1.32 5.46
CA GLU A 189 4.55 2.55 5.77
C GLU A 189 3.72 3.62 6.51
N ALA A 190 2.79 3.20 7.36
CA ALA A 190 1.97 4.06 8.22
C ALA A 190 2.79 4.84 9.27
N SER A 191 4.03 4.43 9.57
CA SER A 191 4.94 5.20 10.45
C SER A 191 5.37 6.54 9.85
N MET A 192 5.29 6.68 8.52
CA MET A 192 5.58 7.93 7.80
C MET A 192 4.37 8.86 7.71
N GLU A 193 3.20 8.42 8.18
CA GLU A 193 1.95 9.17 8.06
C GLU A 193 1.66 9.96 9.33
N LYS A 194 1.04 11.13 9.18
CA LYS A 194 0.62 11.94 10.33
C LYS A 194 -0.48 11.22 11.10
N LYS A 195 -0.47 11.31 12.44
CA LYS A 195 -1.47 10.67 13.31
C LYS A 195 -2.91 11.03 12.92
N TYR A 196 -3.13 12.28 12.54
CA TYR A 196 -4.44 12.80 12.18
C TYR A 196 -5.06 12.03 11.02
N MET A 197 -4.26 11.55 10.06
CA MET A 197 -4.76 10.77 8.93
C MET A 197 -5.27 9.40 9.37
N ILE A 198 -4.60 8.79 10.34
CA ILE A 198 -5.05 7.51 10.91
C ILE A 198 -6.32 7.71 11.75
N GLU A 199 -6.42 8.83 12.47
CA GLU A 199 -7.62 9.24 13.20
C GLU A 199 -8.80 9.57 12.27
N ALA A 200 -8.53 10.25 11.15
CA ALA A 200 -9.52 10.53 10.13
C ALA A 200 -10.01 9.25 9.44
N LEU A 201 -9.13 8.26 9.23
CA LEU A 201 -9.55 6.93 8.78
C LEU A 201 -10.48 6.26 9.80
N ASP A 202 -10.14 6.28 11.09
CA ASP A 202 -11.00 5.74 12.15
C ASP A 202 -12.39 6.38 12.12
N ALA A 203 -12.46 7.72 12.10
CA ALA A 203 -13.72 8.45 12.01
C ALA A 203 -14.52 8.10 10.74
N LEU A 204 -13.86 8.03 9.58
CA LEU A 204 -14.48 7.65 8.31
C LEU A 204 -15.07 6.23 8.37
N LEU A 205 -14.32 5.27 8.90
CA LEU A 205 -14.77 3.89 8.97
C LEU A 205 -15.92 3.72 9.96
N ARG A 206 -15.90 4.41 11.11
CA ARG A 206 -17.02 4.42 12.06
C ARG A 206 -18.30 4.96 11.42
N ASP A 207 -18.21 6.08 10.70
CA ASP A 207 -19.37 6.68 10.05
C ASP A 207 -19.93 5.79 8.93
N ILE A 208 -19.08 5.26 8.05
CA ILE A 208 -19.52 4.40 6.94
C ILE A 208 -20.16 3.09 7.43
N MET A 209 -19.62 2.53 8.51
CA MET A 209 -20.07 1.27 9.11
C MET A 209 -21.22 1.45 10.10
N ASP A 210 -21.55 2.68 10.49
CA ASP A 210 -22.53 3.01 11.53
C ASP A 210 -22.21 2.27 12.85
N ASN A 211 -20.94 2.31 13.24
CA ASN A 211 -20.39 1.54 14.34
C ASN A 211 -19.28 2.31 15.05
N ASP A 212 -19.49 2.69 16.31
CA ASP A 212 -18.56 3.48 17.12
C ASP A 212 -17.32 2.72 17.61
N THR A 213 -17.25 1.40 17.38
CA THR A 213 -16.04 0.64 17.65
C THR A 213 -14.88 1.10 16.76
N MET A 214 -13.65 0.90 17.22
CA MET A 214 -12.46 1.31 16.47
C MET A 214 -12.48 0.76 15.04
N PHE A 215 -12.22 1.65 14.08
CA PHE A 215 -12.27 1.44 12.64
C PHE A 215 -13.59 0.83 12.15
N GLY A 216 -14.72 1.18 12.78
CA GLY A 216 -16.04 0.67 12.39
C GLY A 216 -16.17 -0.85 12.53
N GLY A 217 -15.38 -1.47 13.42
CA GLY A 217 -15.36 -2.92 13.64
C GLY A 217 -14.63 -3.71 12.55
N LYS A 218 -13.89 -3.04 11.65
CA LYS A 218 -13.11 -3.70 10.60
C LYS A 218 -11.85 -4.39 11.15
N VAL A 219 -11.29 -5.26 10.33
CA VAL A 219 -9.91 -5.73 10.51
C VAL A 219 -8.97 -4.78 9.76
N VAL A 220 -8.17 -4.02 10.52
CA VAL A 220 -7.22 -3.03 9.98
C VAL A 220 -5.81 -3.36 10.46
N ILE A 221 -4.85 -3.30 9.54
CA ILE A 221 -3.44 -3.54 9.81
C ILE A 221 -2.65 -2.31 9.38
N PHE A 222 -1.91 -1.74 10.31
CA PHE A 222 -0.88 -0.75 10.03
C PHE A 222 0.49 -1.42 10.04
N GLY A 223 1.32 -1.03 9.09
CA GLY A 223 2.69 -1.49 8.95
C GLY A 223 3.65 -0.32 9.00
N GLY A 224 4.78 -0.48 9.68
CA GLY A 224 5.80 0.56 9.65
C GLY A 224 7.03 0.22 10.46
N ASP A 225 7.97 1.15 10.45
CA ASP A 225 9.17 1.13 11.26
C ASP A 225 9.52 2.56 11.65
N PHE A 226 9.27 2.91 12.92
CA PHE A 226 9.56 4.26 13.44
C PHE A 226 11.05 4.59 13.50
N ARG A 227 11.92 3.63 13.18
CA ARG A 227 13.36 3.84 13.00
C ARG A 227 13.72 4.35 11.59
N GLN A 228 12.74 4.41 10.69
CA GLN A 228 12.88 4.99 9.36
C GLN A 228 12.44 6.46 9.39
N THR A 229 11.87 6.95 8.29
CA THR A 229 11.44 8.34 8.18
C THR A 229 10.17 8.60 8.99
N LEU A 230 10.18 9.69 9.75
CA LEU A 230 9.01 10.22 10.46
C LEU A 230 8.07 10.96 9.49
N PRO A 231 6.85 11.32 9.93
CA PRO A 231 5.95 12.15 9.13
C PRO A 231 6.60 13.46 8.70
N VAL A 232 6.31 13.90 7.47
CA VAL A 232 6.91 15.13 6.94
C VAL A 232 6.23 16.34 7.57
N VAL A 233 6.99 17.12 8.33
CA VAL A 233 6.59 18.42 8.88
C VAL A 233 7.50 19.50 8.27
N ARG A 234 6.95 20.33 7.38
CA ARG A 234 7.71 21.40 6.72
C ARG A 234 8.14 22.43 7.77
N ASN A 235 9.44 22.74 7.82
CA ASN A 235 10.03 23.69 8.76
C ASN A 235 9.75 23.36 10.25
N GLY A 236 9.46 22.09 10.56
CA GLY A 236 9.16 21.64 11.91
C GLY A 236 10.40 21.46 12.78
N LYS A 237 10.23 21.60 14.08
CA LYS A 237 11.19 21.21 15.11
C LYS A 237 10.96 19.76 15.51
N LYS A 238 11.90 19.18 16.28
CA LYS A 238 11.84 17.80 16.74
C LYS A 238 10.52 17.46 17.43
N GLU A 239 9.99 18.40 18.22
CA GLU A 239 8.74 18.25 18.98
C GLU A 239 7.54 18.11 18.03
N ASP A 240 7.55 18.84 16.91
CA ASP A 240 6.46 18.78 15.92
C ASP A 240 6.41 17.40 15.27
N PHE A 241 7.56 16.81 14.90
CA PHE A 241 7.61 15.44 14.37
C PHE A 241 7.07 14.39 15.34
N ILE A 242 7.35 14.55 16.65
CA ILE A 242 6.84 13.65 17.69
C ILE A 242 5.33 13.82 17.82
N HIS A 243 4.86 15.07 17.89
CA HIS A 243 3.44 15.38 18.03
C HIS A 243 2.62 14.87 16.85
N GLU A 244 3.16 14.93 15.63
CA GLU A 244 2.51 14.43 14.42
C GLU A 244 2.62 12.91 14.24
N SER A 245 3.47 12.23 15.02
CA SER A 245 3.65 10.78 14.91
C SER A 245 2.44 10.01 15.44
N LEU A 246 2.13 8.86 14.81
CA LEU A 246 1.16 7.89 15.32
C LEU A 246 1.41 7.52 16.80
N LEU A 247 2.68 7.50 17.24
CA LEU A 247 3.04 7.21 18.63
C LEU A 247 2.38 8.15 19.66
N TYR A 248 2.01 9.37 19.24
CA TYR A 248 1.35 10.37 20.08
C TYR A 248 -0.19 10.34 19.95
N SER A 249 -0.75 9.41 19.17
CA SER A 249 -2.20 9.22 19.06
C SER A 249 -2.73 8.29 20.14
N GLU A 250 -3.95 8.55 20.61
CA GLU A 250 -4.68 7.61 21.48
C GLU A 250 -4.99 6.27 20.79
N ILE A 251 -5.04 6.26 19.45
CA ILE A 251 -5.21 5.02 18.68
C ILE A 251 -4.04 4.08 18.92
N TRP A 252 -2.80 4.59 18.98
CA TRP A 252 -1.60 3.78 19.14
C TRP A 252 -1.71 2.84 20.32
N ASN A 253 -2.15 3.33 21.48
CA ASN A 253 -2.27 2.53 22.70
C ASN A 253 -3.27 1.38 22.55
N LYS A 254 -4.28 1.53 21.69
CA LYS A 254 -5.35 0.55 21.48
C LYS A 254 -5.04 -0.49 20.40
N LEU A 255 -4.04 -0.27 19.54
CA LEU A 255 -3.63 -1.25 18.54
C LEU A 255 -3.00 -2.49 19.20
N GLU A 256 -3.26 -3.67 18.65
CA GLU A 256 -2.54 -4.90 19.01
C GLU A 256 -1.20 -4.95 18.26
N LYS A 257 -0.07 -5.03 18.98
CA LYS A 257 1.26 -4.97 18.38
C LYS A 257 1.79 -6.38 18.11
N LEU A 258 2.10 -6.66 16.85
CA LEU A 258 2.71 -7.91 16.42
C LEU A 258 4.13 -7.61 15.95
N CYS A 259 5.13 -8.11 16.68
CA CYS A 259 6.53 -7.80 16.43
C CYS A 259 7.20 -8.85 15.54
N LEU A 260 7.92 -8.39 14.52
CA LEU A 260 8.81 -9.17 13.68
C LEU A 260 10.26 -8.75 13.96
N SER A 261 11.13 -9.68 14.32
CA SER A 261 12.52 -9.40 14.70
C SER A 261 13.56 -10.04 13.78
N GLU A 262 13.21 -11.12 13.07
CA GLU A 262 14.15 -11.83 12.20
C GLU A 262 14.36 -11.06 10.88
N ASN A 263 15.60 -10.66 10.58
CA ASN A 263 15.95 -10.01 9.32
C ASN A 263 16.05 -11.06 8.21
N MET A 264 15.12 -10.99 7.26
CA MET A 264 15.04 -11.91 6.13
C MET A 264 15.83 -11.42 4.92
N ARG A 265 16.13 -10.11 4.84
CA ARG A 265 16.80 -9.48 3.68
C ARG A 265 18.30 -9.68 3.72
N ALA A 266 18.93 -9.47 4.88
CA ALA A 266 20.37 -9.57 5.08
C ALA A 266 20.74 -10.78 5.96
N ARG A 267 19.97 -11.86 5.86
CA ARG A 267 20.13 -13.09 6.68
C ARG A 267 21.54 -13.70 6.60
N THR A 268 22.22 -13.54 5.47
CA THR A 268 23.58 -14.04 5.25
C THR A 268 24.68 -13.15 5.84
N ASP A 269 24.33 -11.97 6.36
CA ASP A 269 25.25 -11.03 6.99
C ASP A 269 24.68 -10.54 8.34
N PRO A 270 24.79 -11.35 9.41
CA PRO A 270 24.30 -10.98 10.73
C PRO A 270 25.01 -9.74 11.30
N SER A 271 26.30 -9.56 11.01
CA SER A 271 27.09 -8.40 11.43
C SER A 271 26.52 -7.10 10.87
N PHE A 272 26.20 -7.08 9.58
CA PHE A 272 25.57 -5.92 8.95
C PHE A 272 24.17 -5.66 9.48
N CYS A 273 23.38 -6.72 9.71
CA CYS A 273 22.07 -6.59 10.36
C CYS A 273 22.17 -5.93 11.73
N GLU A 274 23.09 -6.39 12.57
CA GLU A 274 23.30 -5.84 13.91
C GLU A 274 23.76 -4.39 13.84
N TYR A 275 24.66 -4.06 12.91
CA TYR A 275 25.11 -2.69 12.66
C TYR A 275 23.93 -1.76 12.31
N LEU A 276 23.07 -2.15 11.37
CA LEU A 276 21.89 -1.37 10.99
C LEU A 276 20.91 -1.22 12.15
N LEU A 277 20.71 -2.25 12.96
CA LEU A 277 19.86 -2.18 14.14
C LEU A 277 20.42 -1.23 15.20
N ARG A 278 21.74 -1.21 15.41
CA ARG A 278 22.38 -0.27 16.34
C ARG A 278 22.17 1.18 15.91
N ILE A 279 22.25 1.45 14.60
CA ILE A 279 21.93 2.75 14.01
C ILE A 279 20.45 3.09 14.25
N GLY A 280 19.53 2.23 13.82
CA GLY A 280 18.09 2.48 13.93
C GLY A 280 17.62 2.66 15.37
N ASN A 281 18.25 1.99 16.34
CA ASN A 281 17.95 2.15 17.76
C ASN A 281 18.65 3.35 18.42
N GLY A 282 19.48 4.11 17.69
CA GLY A 282 20.22 5.25 18.23
C GLY A 282 21.32 4.86 19.24
N THR A 283 21.81 3.63 19.18
CA THR A 283 22.82 3.09 20.13
C THR A 283 24.24 3.11 19.57
N LYS A 284 24.39 3.40 18.27
CA LYS A 284 25.69 3.55 17.63
C LYS A 284 26.31 4.87 18.11
N ARG A 285 27.58 4.81 18.53
CA ARG A 285 28.34 6.01 18.92
C ARG A 285 28.45 6.97 17.73
N THR A 286 28.22 8.23 18.02
CA THR A 286 28.46 9.35 17.10
C THR A 286 29.83 9.96 17.36
N ASN A 287 30.35 10.67 16.36
CA ASN A 287 31.56 11.47 16.50
C ASN A 287 31.27 12.80 17.24
N CYS A 288 32.27 13.66 17.37
CA CYS A 288 32.13 14.98 18.01
C CYS A 288 31.15 15.94 17.31
N GLU A 289 30.70 15.62 16.09
CA GLU A 289 29.72 16.38 15.31
C GLU A 289 28.32 15.74 15.33
N ASP A 290 28.06 14.79 16.24
CA ASP A 290 26.82 14.02 16.31
C ASP A 290 26.48 13.21 15.03
N LYS A 291 27.49 12.88 14.22
CA LYS A 291 27.35 12.06 13.01
C LYS A 291 27.73 10.61 13.26
N ILE A 292 27.09 9.71 12.53
CA ILE A 292 27.41 8.27 12.57
C ILE A 292 28.71 8.03 11.79
N GLU A 293 29.72 7.46 12.46
CA GLU A 293 30.94 7.02 11.80
C GLU A 293 30.69 5.70 11.05
N ILE A 294 30.98 5.73 9.75
CA ILE A 294 30.95 4.55 8.88
C ILE A 294 32.19 3.70 9.18
N PRO A 295 32.05 2.39 9.45
CA PRO A 295 33.19 1.49 9.62
C PRO A 295 34.13 1.50 8.41
N ASP A 296 35.44 1.47 8.65
CA ASP A 296 36.47 1.46 7.59
C ASP A 296 36.26 0.31 6.58
N SER A 297 35.69 -0.81 7.02
CA SER A 297 35.34 -1.94 6.17
C SER A 297 34.30 -1.63 5.08
N PHE A 298 33.56 -0.53 5.20
CA PHE A 298 32.56 -0.09 4.21
C PHE A 298 33.07 1.05 3.33
N VAL A 299 34.26 1.59 3.60
CA VAL A 299 34.79 2.78 2.95
C VAL A 299 35.89 2.36 1.98
N ILE A 300 35.82 2.88 0.76
CA ILE A 300 36.95 2.87 -0.17
C ILE A 300 37.67 4.21 0.03
N PRO A 301 38.92 4.22 0.54
CA PRO A 301 39.65 5.45 0.78
C PRO A 301 39.83 6.23 -0.52
N PHE A 302 39.57 7.54 -0.46
CA PHE A 302 39.85 8.41 -1.60
C PHE A 302 41.34 8.69 -1.71
N THR A 303 41.94 8.38 -2.86
CA THR A 303 43.32 8.76 -3.20
C THR A 303 43.34 9.77 -4.34
N THR A 304 43.04 9.31 -5.55
CA THR A 304 42.79 10.11 -6.75
C THR A 304 41.46 9.69 -7.36
N GLU A 305 40.85 10.55 -8.18
CA GLU A 305 39.56 10.23 -8.81
C GLU A 305 39.62 8.93 -9.61
N ALA A 306 40.66 8.76 -10.45
CA ALA A 306 40.83 7.57 -11.27
C ALA A 306 41.02 6.31 -10.43
N GLU A 307 41.96 6.30 -9.48
CA GLU A 307 42.24 5.12 -8.64
C GLU A 307 41.06 4.75 -7.75
N SER A 308 40.37 5.75 -7.18
CA SER A 308 39.23 5.52 -6.29
C SER A 308 38.04 4.95 -7.05
N LEU A 309 37.78 5.45 -8.28
CA LEU A 309 36.77 4.91 -9.16
C LEU A 309 37.11 3.48 -9.61
N ASP A 310 38.36 3.21 -9.99
CA ASP A 310 38.81 1.88 -10.36
C ASP A 310 38.69 0.88 -9.20
N ALA A 311 39.01 1.31 -7.97
CA ALA A 311 38.81 0.52 -6.77
C ALA A 311 37.32 0.24 -6.50
N LEU A 312 36.45 1.25 -6.65
CA LEU A 312 35.00 1.11 -6.53
C LEU A 312 34.45 0.13 -7.56
N PHE A 313 34.86 0.22 -8.82
CA PHE A 313 34.45 -0.71 -9.87
C PHE A 313 34.96 -2.13 -9.59
N SER A 314 36.21 -2.28 -9.15
CA SER A 314 36.79 -3.60 -8.85
C SER A 314 36.10 -4.29 -7.67
N VAL A 315 35.78 -3.55 -6.61
CA VAL A 315 35.05 -4.10 -5.45
C VAL A 315 33.61 -4.43 -5.82
N THR A 316 32.95 -3.54 -6.57
CA THR A 316 31.55 -3.72 -6.96
C THR A 316 31.39 -4.76 -8.05
N TYR A 317 32.36 -4.93 -8.95
CA TYR A 317 32.31 -5.84 -10.10
C TYR A 317 33.66 -6.56 -10.31
N PRO A 318 34.04 -7.50 -9.42
CA PRO A 318 35.35 -8.14 -9.44
C PRO A 318 35.63 -8.95 -10.72
N ASP A 319 34.58 -9.45 -11.38
CA ASP A 319 34.67 -10.33 -12.55
C ASP A 319 34.15 -9.65 -13.83
N LEU A 320 34.37 -8.33 -14.00
CA LEU A 320 33.84 -7.55 -15.12
C LEU A 320 34.15 -8.16 -16.50
N HIS A 321 35.32 -8.78 -16.64
CA HIS A 321 35.81 -9.38 -17.88
C HIS A 321 35.31 -10.80 -18.14
N ALA A 322 34.72 -11.48 -17.14
CA ALA A 322 34.19 -12.83 -17.26
C ALA A 322 32.69 -12.87 -17.57
N PHE A 323 32.04 -11.70 -17.75
CA PHE A 323 30.60 -11.62 -17.95
C PHE A 323 30.18 -11.94 -19.39
N SER A 324 29.21 -12.85 -19.53
CA SER A 324 28.44 -12.99 -20.77
C SER A 324 27.24 -12.03 -20.77
N PRO A 325 26.70 -11.65 -21.93
CA PRO A 325 25.53 -10.77 -22.05
C PRO A 325 24.27 -11.23 -21.31
N ASP A 326 24.16 -12.54 -21.00
CA ASP A 326 23.02 -13.15 -20.31
C ASP A 326 23.21 -13.28 -18.78
N SER A 327 24.27 -12.70 -18.22
CA SER A 327 24.60 -12.89 -16.81
C SER A 327 23.67 -12.08 -15.88
N SER A 328 22.82 -12.79 -15.13
CA SER A 328 21.99 -12.25 -14.04
C SER A 328 22.80 -11.57 -12.92
N MET A 329 24.13 -11.72 -12.90
CA MET A 329 25.03 -11.11 -11.93
C MET A 329 25.12 -9.58 -12.08
N ILE A 330 25.04 -9.04 -13.30
CA ILE A 330 25.09 -7.57 -13.52
C ILE A 330 23.83 -6.91 -12.91
N ALA A 331 22.67 -7.55 -13.05
CA ALA A 331 21.41 -7.04 -12.50
C ALA A 331 21.36 -7.08 -10.96
N SER A 332 22.29 -7.80 -10.30
CA SER A 332 22.32 -7.94 -8.83
C SER A 332 23.13 -6.85 -8.12
N ARG A 333 23.87 -6.01 -8.86
CA ARG A 333 24.74 -4.99 -8.30
C ARG A 333 24.45 -3.64 -8.94
N VAL A 334 24.51 -2.57 -8.15
CA VAL A 334 24.24 -1.21 -8.63
C VAL A 334 25.13 -0.23 -7.87
N ILE A 335 25.69 0.74 -8.61
CA ILE A 335 26.34 1.91 -8.01
C ILE A 335 25.32 3.03 -8.04
N VAL A 336 25.00 3.58 -6.87
CA VAL A 336 24.08 4.71 -6.73
C VAL A 336 24.89 5.92 -6.32
N THR A 337 24.74 7.01 -7.07
CA THR A 337 25.31 8.31 -6.71
C THR A 337 24.23 9.20 -6.12
N THR A 338 24.56 9.97 -5.09
CA THR A 338 23.68 10.98 -4.54
C THR A 338 23.64 12.18 -5.49
N LYS A 339 22.44 12.64 -5.86
CA LYS A 339 22.26 13.88 -6.64
C LYS A 339 22.29 15.15 -5.80
N ASN A 340 22.33 15.02 -4.48
CA ASN A 340 22.31 16.16 -3.57
C ASN A 340 23.75 16.54 -3.22
N ASP A 341 24.15 17.72 -3.64
CA ASP A 341 25.26 18.44 -3.04
C ASP A 341 24.76 18.93 -1.67
N PHE A 342 25.31 18.38 -0.58
CA PHE A 342 24.99 18.87 0.77
C PHE A 342 25.61 20.23 1.03
#